data_AF-A0A5C5W6B2-F1
#
_entry.id   AF-A0A5C5W6B2-F1
#
_cell.length_a   1.000
_cell.length_b   1.000
_cell.length_c   1.000
_cell.angle_alpha   90.00
_cell.angle_beta   90.00
_cell.angle_gamma   90.00
#
_symmetry.space_group_name_H-M   'P 1'
#
loop_
_entity.id
_entity.type
_entity.pdbx_description
1 polymer ?
#
loop_
_entity_poly.entity_id
_entity_poly.type
_entity_poly.pdbx_seq_one_letter_code
_entity_poly.pdbx_strand_id
1 'polypeptide(L)'
;MKSLVSSVLSAGLAITAATANATIPYTPVVNPPGAIPVIGPGLLKPAEVFGKEYSHDRDHSTAGVGGLPDPQQVVAWDGVGGTTDGVDYTGSRPNYSPDDQVDAIANHNDALFRSLRADRAHLIFSHDNMISVYDSPAGGFRPATIPSAGPIFLSGGAPIGGAGELSYELAGAFAPPSTHGVWAVQGAINGMPLPDDIDGVELWGPEPGITGDADKYSLDVDFFSGVVGGPPATSVWNASGTPYLSHATIVTAVTSLLGPVGSGVLPFPTFIDGNNAINVDALMVRDVVGDIDTFDRDPTGAPGDQVIFSIRQIPDPSDPDGYYATGSELFVLDASLGGLGASFLSHGGHVWDQAYALSSLVISPNLVDGGYGVIDINAIEAVGALVVPEPASLALLALALGAVIGPRRRD
;
A
#
# COMPACT_ATOMS: atom_id res chain seq x y z
N MET A 1 64.23 -41.69 8.97
CA MET A 1 64.26 -40.88 10.20
C MET A 1 62.97 -40.09 10.29
N LYS A 2 62.18 -40.35 11.35
CA LYS A 2 61.12 -39.52 11.99
C LYS A 2 60.33 -38.57 11.07
N SER A 3 59.16 -38.95 10.53
CA SER A 3 57.83 -38.91 11.18
C SER A 3 57.67 -37.81 12.22
N LEU A 4 56.89 -36.77 11.88
CA LEU A 4 56.10 -35.98 12.83
C LEU A 4 54.76 -35.63 12.17
N VAL A 5 53.77 -36.47 12.47
CA VAL A 5 52.35 -36.20 12.32
C VAL A 5 51.97 -35.26 13.46
N SER A 6 51.51 -34.06 13.15
CA SER A 6 50.92 -33.16 14.15
C SER A 6 49.40 -33.24 14.03
N SER A 7 48.80 -34.00 14.93
CA SER A 7 47.34 -34.11 15.09
C SER A 7 46.85 -32.91 15.89
N VAL A 8 46.23 -31.93 15.22
CA VAL A 8 45.46 -30.88 15.90
C VAL A 8 44.05 -31.42 16.11
N LEU A 9 43.74 -31.69 17.38
CA LEU A 9 42.43 -32.07 17.88
C LEU A 9 41.57 -30.80 17.96
N SER A 10 40.75 -30.53 16.94
CA SER A 10 39.75 -29.45 17.02
C SER A 10 38.50 -29.99 17.72
N ALA A 11 38.37 -29.71 19.01
CA ALA A 11 37.16 -29.98 19.77
C ALA A 11 36.03 -29.09 19.25
N GLY A 12 34.97 -29.74 18.75
CA GLY A 12 33.75 -29.07 18.33
C GLY A 12 33.07 -28.38 19.51
N LEU A 13 32.76 -27.10 19.33
CA LEU A 13 31.78 -26.39 20.15
C LEU A 13 30.66 -25.97 19.20
N ALA A 14 29.68 -26.85 19.03
CA ALA A 14 28.42 -26.50 18.37
C ALA A 14 27.62 -25.62 19.35
N ILE A 15 27.80 -24.31 19.27
CA ILE A 15 26.87 -23.36 19.88
C ILE A 15 25.70 -23.21 18.90
N THR A 16 24.73 -24.11 18.97
CA THR A 16 23.40 -23.82 18.43
C THR A 16 22.58 -23.18 19.54
N ALA A 17 22.84 -21.90 19.81
CA ALA A 17 21.87 -21.09 20.51
C ALA A 17 20.77 -20.76 19.51
N ALA A 18 19.72 -21.58 19.48
CA ALA A 18 18.47 -21.17 18.86
C ALA A 18 17.97 -19.96 19.67
N THR A 19 18.05 -18.78 19.09
CA THR A 19 17.44 -17.57 19.64
C THR A 19 15.93 -17.77 19.61
N ALA A 20 15.33 -17.95 20.78
CA ALA A 20 13.89 -17.84 20.93
C ALA A 20 13.53 -16.35 20.73
N ASN A 21 13.26 -15.97 19.48
CA ASN A 21 12.74 -14.67 19.13
C ASN A 21 11.24 -14.69 19.41
N ALA A 22 10.83 -14.24 20.61
CA ALA A 22 9.41 -14.06 20.90
C ALA A 22 8.88 -12.89 20.06
N THR A 23 7.79 -13.10 19.33
CA THR A 23 7.04 -12.03 18.66
C THR A 23 6.65 -10.96 19.70
N ILE A 24 6.74 -9.68 19.32
CA ILE A 24 6.30 -8.59 20.21
C ILE A 24 4.77 -8.64 20.23
N PRO A 25 4.12 -8.77 21.41
CA PRO A 25 2.67 -8.85 21.45
C PRO A 25 2.03 -7.56 20.96
N TYR A 26 1.05 -7.67 20.07
CA TYR A 26 0.18 -6.57 19.68
C TYR A 26 -0.50 -5.93 20.90
N THR A 27 -0.38 -4.60 21.01
CA THR A 27 -1.12 -3.81 21.97
C THR A 27 -2.11 -2.90 21.24
N PRO A 28 -3.44 -3.10 21.40
CA PRO A 28 -4.44 -2.27 20.73
C PRO A 28 -4.18 -0.78 20.96
N VAL A 29 -4.27 0.02 19.90
CA VAL A 29 -4.07 1.46 19.99
C VAL A 29 -5.33 2.07 20.60
N VAL A 30 -5.21 2.58 21.82
CA VAL A 30 -6.37 3.12 22.53
C VAL A 30 -6.80 4.44 21.91
N ASN A 31 -7.89 4.40 21.16
CA ASN A 31 -8.51 5.60 20.60
C ASN A 31 -9.20 6.42 21.71
N PRO A 32 -8.88 7.72 21.88
CA PRO A 32 -9.67 8.58 22.75
C PRO A 32 -11.16 8.54 22.34
N PRO A 33 -12.11 8.55 23.29
CA PRO A 33 -13.53 8.52 22.96
C PRO A 33 -13.91 9.66 22.00
N GLY A 34 -14.43 9.29 20.81
CA GLY A 34 -14.85 10.24 19.78
C GLY A 34 -13.72 10.85 18.97
N ALA A 35 -12.49 10.34 19.06
CA ALA A 35 -11.45 10.77 18.14
C ALA A 35 -11.77 10.28 16.71
N ILE A 36 -11.59 11.20 15.79
CA ILE A 36 -11.80 11.00 14.36
C ILE A 36 -10.57 11.51 13.62
N PRO A 37 -10.18 10.88 12.51
CA PRO A 37 -9.13 11.41 11.65
C PRO A 37 -9.58 12.78 11.14
N VAL A 38 -8.68 13.77 11.18
CA VAL A 38 -8.92 15.11 10.66
C VAL A 38 -7.79 15.57 9.76
N ILE A 39 -8.16 16.49 8.87
CA ILE A 39 -7.21 17.25 8.04
C ILE A 39 -6.42 18.23 8.92
N GLY A 40 -5.11 18.34 8.68
CA GLY A 40 -4.28 19.38 9.27
C GLY A 40 -2.82 19.25 8.85
N PRO A 41 -1.97 20.21 9.24
CA PRO A 41 -0.53 20.16 8.97
C PRO A 41 0.23 19.13 9.83
N GLY A 42 -0.48 18.45 10.74
CA GLY A 42 0.10 17.45 11.63
C GLY A 42 0.08 16.08 10.97
N LEU A 43 1.19 15.35 11.13
CA LEU A 43 1.37 13.96 10.76
C LEU A 43 1.38 13.13 12.03
N LEU A 44 0.31 12.37 12.30
CA LEU A 44 0.29 11.43 13.43
C LEU A 44 1.40 10.40 13.29
N LYS A 45 1.92 9.95 14.42
CA LYS A 45 2.91 8.87 14.45
C LYS A 45 2.23 7.50 14.23
N PRO A 46 2.96 6.48 13.78
CA PRO A 46 2.42 5.12 13.64
C PRO A 46 1.73 4.60 14.90
N ALA A 47 2.31 4.85 16.08
CA ALA A 47 1.76 4.44 17.37
C ALA A 47 0.48 5.19 17.80
N GLU A 48 0.08 6.24 17.07
CA GLU A 48 -1.09 7.07 17.37
C GLU A 48 -2.25 6.81 16.39
N VAL A 49 -1.98 6.14 15.27
CA VAL A 49 -2.99 5.71 14.30
C VAL A 49 -3.50 4.34 14.71
N PHE A 50 -4.82 4.15 14.69
CA PHE A 50 -5.49 2.94 15.14
C PHE A 50 -5.98 2.11 13.96
N GLY A 51 -6.24 0.81 14.21
CA GLY A 51 -6.82 -0.12 13.25
C GLY A 51 -5.97 -0.32 12.00
N LYS A 52 -4.66 -0.49 12.21
CA LYS A 52 -3.68 -0.60 11.12
C LYS A 52 -3.49 -2.05 10.71
N GLU A 53 -3.52 -2.32 9.41
CA GLU A 53 -3.43 -3.65 8.79
C GLU A 53 -2.58 -3.65 7.52
N TYR A 54 -1.65 -4.59 7.38
CA TYR A 54 -0.68 -4.62 6.26
C TYR A 54 -0.52 -6.03 5.71
N SER A 55 -0.22 -6.13 4.41
CA SER A 55 0.32 -7.33 3.77
C SER A 55 1.80 -7.11 3.41
N HIS A 56 2.55 -8.19 3.19
CA HIS A 56 3.94 -8.12 2.76
C HIS A 56 4.43 -9.44 2.11
N ASP A 57 5.65 -9.43 1.56
CA ASP A 57 6.26 -10.60 0.96
C ASP A 57 6.34 -11.78 1.94
N ARG A 58 5.74 -12.90 1.54
CA ARG A 58 5.50 -14.07 2.40
C ARG A 58 4.68 -13.68 3.62
N ASP A 59 3.53 -13.04 3.37
CA ASP A 59 2.47 -12.81 4.35
C ASP A 59 2.50 -13.94 5.37
N HIS A 60 2.48 -13.60 6.65
CA HIS A 60 2.65 -14.61 7.68
C HIS A 60 1.56 -14.50 8.73
N SER A 61 1.10 -15.66 9.16
CA SER A 61 0.52 -15.74 10.48
C SER A 61 1.60 -15.44 11.52
N THR A 62 1.28 -14.53 12.42
CA THR A 62 2.04 -14.21 13.64
C THR A 62 2.09 -15.40 14.62
N ALA A 63 1.41 -16.50 14.30
CA ALA A 63 1.53 -17.75 15.03
C ALA A 63 2.93 -18.38 14.89
N GLY A 64 3.71 -18.31 15.97
CA GLY A 64 5.01 -18.97 16.07
C GLY A 64 6.20 -18.04 15.90
N VAL A 65 7.40 -18.57 16.12
CA VAL A 65 8.64 -17.78 16.06
C VAL A 65 8.97 -17.47 14.61
N GLY A 66 8.99 -16.18 14.25
CA GLY A 66 9.38 -15.70 12.93
C GLY A 66 8.28 -15.75 11.87
N GLY A 67 7.03 -15.99 12.27
CA GLY A 67 5.88 -16.10 11.36
C GLY A 67 5.81 -17.44 10.62
N LEU A 68 4.59 -17.89 10.32
CA LEU A 68 4.35 -19.00 9.40
C LEU A 68 3.82 -18.45 8.08
N PRO A 69 4.39 -18.81 6.92
CA PRO A 69 3.88 -18.35 5.63
C PRO A 69 2.39 -18.66 5.46
N ASP A 70 1.63 -17.61 5.17
CA ASP A 70 0.21 -17.56 4.91
C ASP A 70 -0.08 -16.38 3.96
N PRO A 71 0.10 -16.56 2.62
CA PRO A 71 -0.03 -15.55 1.55
C PRO A 71 -1.34 -14.74 1.50
N GLN A 72 -2.29 -15.00 2.41
CA GLN A 72 -3.59 -14.33 2.45
C GLN A 72 -3.88 -13.70 3.81
N GLN A 73 -2.95 -13.82 4.75
CA GLN A 73 -3.08 -13.29 6.09
C GLN A 73 -2.54 -11.86 6.14
N VAL A 74 -3.45 -10.91 6.33
CA VAL A 74 -3.12 -9.54 6.67
C VAL A 74 -2.70 -9.46 8.14
N VAL A 75 -1.75 -8.62 8.46
CA VAL A 75 -1.20 -8.46 9.81
C VAL A 75 -1.65 -7.13 10.40
N ALA A 76 -2.31 -7.18 11.55
CA ALA A 76 -2.58 -5.98 12.33
C ALA A 76 -1.33 -5.56 13.14
N TRP A 77 -1.04 -4.26 13.21
CA TRP A 77 0.11 -3.75 13.98
C TRP A 77 -0.18 -2.51 14.82
N ASP A 78 0.55 -2.39 15.94
CA ASP A 78 0.32 -1.35 16.93
C ASP A 78 1.15 -0.07 16.69
N GLY A 79 2.14 -0.11 15.80
CA GLY A 79 3.02 1.02 15.50
C GLY A 79 4.19 1.16 16.47
N VAL A 80 4.38 0.20 17.39
CA VAL A 80 5.54 0.06 18.27
C VAL A 80 6.22 -1.32 18.13
N GLY A 81 5.89 -2.03 17.04
CA GLY A 81 6.47 -3.31 16.64
C GLY A 81 5.67 -4.55 17.06
N GLY A 82 4.54 -4.39 17.76
CA GLY A 82 3.66 -5.49 18.12
C GLY A 82 2.69 -5.83 17.00
N THR A 83 2.56 -7.13 16.69
CA THR A 83 1.72 -7.64 15.60
C THR A 83 0.80 -8.77 16.04
N THR A 84 -0.29 -8.95 15.31
CA THR A 84 -1.25 -10.07 15.45
C THR A 84 -1.92 -10.33 14.11
N ASP A 85 -2.49 -11.52 13.92
CA ASP A 85 -3.25 -11.86 12.73
C ASP A 85 -4.50 -10.96 12.62
N GLY A 86 -4.69 -10.35 11.45
CA GLY A 86 -5.86 -9.56 11.04
C GLY A 86 -6.78 -10.37 10.13
N VAL A 87 -7.28 -9.74 9.07
CA VAL A 87 -8.11 -10.42 8.05
C VAL A 87 -7.34 -11.53 7.33
N ASP A 88 -7.98 -12.69 7.14
CA ASP A 88 -7.45 -13.80 6.33
C ASP A 88 -8.41 -14.09 5.18
N TYR A 89 -7.94 -13.96 3.94
CA TYR A 89 -8.74 -14.20 2.74
C TYR A 89 -8.78 -15.67 2.30
N THR A 90 -8.18 -16.58 3.07
CA THR A 90 -8.11 -18.01 2.76
C THR A 90 -9.51 -18.59 2.50
N GLY A 91 -9.68 -19.11 1.29
CA GLY A 91 -10.91 -19.78 0.88
C GLY A 91 -12.08 -18.84 0.54
N SER A 92 -11.85 -17.53 0.48
CA SER A 92 -12.87 -16.58 -0.01
C SER A 92 -13.22 -16.83 -1.48
N ARG A 93 -12.24 -17.27 -2.29
CA ARG A 93 -12.35 -17.39 -3.75
C ARG A 93 -12.50 -18.84 -4.24
N PRO A 94 -13.23 -19.07 -5.35
CA PRO A 94 -13.54 -20.42 -5.83
C PRO A 94 -12.44 -21.13 -6.64
N ASN A 95 -11.50 -20.41 -7.27
CA ASN A 95 -10.46 -20.98 -8.15
C ASN A 95 -9.10 -20.36 -7.82
N TYR A 96 -8.38 -20.91 -6.84
CA TYR A 96 -7.20 -20.23 -6.28
C TYR A 96 -5.99 -21.15 -6.10
N SER A 97 -4.80 -20.60 -6.34
CA SER A 97 -3.52 -21.21 -6.00
C SER A 97 -3.11 -20.75 -4.60
N PRO A 98 -2.87 -21.64 -3.63
CA PRO A 98 -2.50 -21.27 -2.26
C PRO A 98 -1.28 -20.33 -2.12
N ASP A 99 -0.53 -20.10 -3.18
CA ASP A 99 0.68 -19.29 -3.20
C ASP A 99 0.46 -17.85 -3.71
N ASP A 100 -0.74 -17.45 -4.15
CA ASP A 100 -0.93 -16.06 -4.59
C ASP A 100 -0.96 -15.14 -3.35
N GLN A 101 -0.20 -14.05 -3.39
CA GLN A 101 0.00 -13.12 -2.27
C GLN A 101 -0.95 -11.94 -2.34
N VAL A 102 -1.26 -11.33 -1.20
CA VAL A 102 -2.08 -10.11 -1.16
C VAL A 102 -1.21 -8.91 -1.48
N ASP A 103 -1.46 -8.30 -2.64
CA ASP A 103 -0.59 -7.27 -3.24
C ASP A 103 -1.15 -5.85 -3.12
N ALA A 104 -2.36 -5.73 -2.56
CA ALA A 104 -2.92 -4.48 -2.09
C ALA A 104 -4.11 -4.77 -1.18
N ILE A 105 -4.35 -3.91 -0.20
CA ILE A 105 -5.55 -3.94 0.64
C ILE A 105 -6.13 -2.53 0.78
N ALA A 106 -7.43 -2.46 1.03
CA ALA A 106 -8.11 -1.22 1.37
C ALA A 106 -9.42 -1.51 2.10
N ASN A 107 -9.91 -0.53 2.84
CA ASN A 107 -11.28 -0.44 3.27
C ASN A 107 -12.15 0.13 2.15
N HIS A 108 -13.37 -0.38 1.99
CA HIS A 108 -14.32 0.14 1.01
C HIS A 108 -14.58 1.65 1.17
N ASN A 109 -14.39 2.24 2.35
CA ASN A 109 -14.61 3.67 2.54
C ASN A 109 -13.51 4.31 3.40
N ASP A 110 -12.32 4.46 2.81
CA ASP A 110 -11.17 5.05 3.48
C ASP A 110 -11.46 6.44 4.02
N ALA A 111 -11.17 6.62 5.31
CA ALA A 111 -11.60 7.79 6.07
C ALA A 111 -11.07 9.12 5.49
N LEU A 112 -9.88 9.09 4.90
CA LEU A 112 -9.19 10.27 4.38
C LEU A 112 -9.10 10.32 2.85
N PHE A 113 -9.74 9.40 2.12
CA PHE A 113 -9.72 9.34 0.64
C PHE A 113 -9.99 10.70 -0.04
N ARG A 114 -11.12 11.34 0.31
CA ARG A 114 -11.49 12.63 -0.27
C ARG A 114 -10.51 13.74 0.10
N SER A 115 -9.94 13.65 1.29
CA SER A 115 -8.97 14.62 1.80
C SER A 115 -7.64 14.49 1.06
N LEU A 116 -7.19 13.26 0.79
CA LEU A 116 -6.00 12.99 -0.01
C LEU A 116 -6.16 13.53 -1.42
N ARG A 117 -7.29 13.23 -2.09
CA ARG A 117 -7.62 13.76 -3.43
C ARG A 117 -7.73 15.28 -3.50
N ALA A 118 -8.06 15.92 -2.39
CA ALA A 118 -8.12 17.37 -2.28
C ALA A 118 -6.77 17.99 -1.91
N ASP A 119 -5.70 17.18 -1.84
CA ASP A 119 -4.36 17.56 -1.38
C ASP A 119 -4.36 18.15 0.04
N ARG A 120 -5.10 17.48 0.95
CA ARG A 120 -5.33 17.92 2.34
C ARG A 120 -5.12 16.83 3.40
N ALA A 121 -4.92 15.58 3.02
CA ALA A 121 -4.36 14.55 3.91
C ALA A 121 -2.98 14.15 3.38
N HIS A 122 -2.08 13.72 4.24
CA HIS A 122 -0.75 13.26 3.85
C HIS A 122 -0.86 11.86 3.23
N LEU A 123 -0.10 11.60 2.17
CA LEU A 123 0.04 10.27 1.60
C LEU A 123 1.06 9.49 2.43
N ILE A 124 0.71 8.26 2.81
CA ILE A 124 1.62 7.22 3.25
C ILE A 124 1.79 6.24 2.11
N PHE A 125 3.00 5.75 1.90
CA PHE A 125 3.26 4.76 0.87
C PHE A 125 4.43 3.83 1.22
N SER A 126 4.45 2.64 0.65
CA SER A 126 5.62 1.76 0.56
C SER A 126 6.11 1.66 -0.89
N HIS A 127 7.16 0.88 -1.12
CA HIS A 127 7.57 0.51 -2.47
C HIS A 127 8.11 -0.92 -2.50
N ASP A 128 8.04 -1.57 -3.66
CA ASP A 128 8.48 -2.95 -3.88
C ASP A 128 9.99 -3.06 -3.56
N ASN A 129 10.40 -4.22 -3.06
CA ASN A 129 11.81 -4.56 -2.88
C ASN A 129 12.48 -4.95 -4.20
N MET A 130 11.75 -5.26 -5.27
CA MET A 130 12.29 -5.69 -6.54
C MET A 130 11.80 -4.77 -7.68
N ILE A 131 12.67 -3.88 -8.12
CA ILE A 131 12.37 -2.97 -9.23
C ILE A 131 13.05 -3.39 -10.53
N SER A 132 12.57 -2.84 -11.64
CA SER A 132 13.25 -2.90 -12.93
C SER A 132 14.16 -1.70 -13.13
N VAL A 133 15.45 -1.96 -13.30
CA VAL A 133 16.46 -0.94 -13.59
C VAL A 133 16.77 -0.93 -15.08
N TYR A 134 16.65 0.25 -15.68
CA TYR A 134 17.03 0.53 -17.05
C TYR A 134 18.51 0.92 -17.15
N ASP A 135 19.33 0.09 -17.78
CA ASP A 135 20.75 0.40 -17.93
C ASP A 135 21.04 1.29 -19.14
N SER A 136 20.36 1.04 -20.27
CA SER A 136 20.38 1.86 -21.52
C SER A 136 19.53 1.19 -22.60
N PRO A 137 19.27 1.87 -23.76
CA PRO A 137 18.58 1.23 -24.88
C PRO A 137 19.27 -0.04 -25.40
N ALA A 138 20.60 -0.16 -25.23
CA ALA A 138 21.37 -1.34 -25.62
C ALA A 138 21.59 -2.34 -24.46
N GLY A 139 21.42 -1.89 -23.22
CA GLY A 139 21.61 -2.67 -21.99
C GLY A 139 20.35 -3.40 -21.53
N GLY A 140 19.17 -2.89 -21.91
CA GLY A 140 17.88 -3.47 -21.51
C GLY A 140 17.55 -3.21 -20.04
N PHE A 141 16.71 -4.11 -19.49
CA PHE A 141 16.28 -4.09 -18.10
C PHE A 141 16.87 -5.25 -17.33
N ARG A 142 17.10 -5.01 -16.05
CA ARG A 142 17.47 -6.04 -15.08
C ARG A 142 16.76 -5.78 -13.76
N PRO A 143 16.51 -6.83 -12.95
CA PRO A 143 15.99 -6.64 -11.62
C PRO A 143 17.05 -5.99 -10.73
N ALA A 144 16.62 -5.18 -9.78
CA ALA A 144 17.46 -4.72 -8.68
C ALA A 144 16.68 -4.81 -7.37
N THR A 145 17.34 -5.35 -6.35
CA THR A 145 16.76 -5.45 -5.01
C THR A 145 17.04 -4.17 -4.22
N ILE A 146 15.98 -3.54 -3.74
CA ILE A 146 16.00 -2.42 -2.83
C ILE A 146 16.10 -2.94 -1.40
N PRO A 147 16.98 -2.37 -0.56
CA PRO A 147 17.05 -2.74 0.84
C PRO A 147 15.71 -2.54 1.55
N SER A 148 15.38 -3.49 2.41
CA SER A 148 14.16 -3.42 3.20
C SER A 148 14.12 -2.25 4.20
N ALA A 149 15.28 -1.77 4.64
CA ALA A 149 15.40 -0.57 5.47
C ALA A 149 16.18 0.54 4.77
N GLY A 150 15.77 1.79 5.03
CA GLY A 150 16.37 2.97 4.45
C GLY A 150 17.60 3.51 5.20
N PRO A 151 18.04 4.74 4.87
CA PRO A 151 17.40 5.66 3.94
C PRO A 151 17.66 5.28 2.48
N ILE A 152 16.63 5.39 1.64
CA ILE A 152 16.76 5.40 0.18
C ILE A 152 16.66 6.85 -0.29
N PHE A 153 17.65 7.33 -1.06
CA PHE A 153 17.67 8.70 -1.55
C PHE A 153 17.09 8.79 -2.96
N LEU A 154 16.11 9.67 -3.12
CA LEU A 154 15.48 9.99 -4.40
C LEU A 154 16.26 11.08 -5.15
N SER A 155 15.98 11.27 -6.44
CA SER A 155 16.61 12.29 -7.29
C SER A 155 16.36 13.72 -6.80
N GLY A 156 15.24 13.96 -6.10
CA GLY A 156 14.97 15.22 -5.39
C GLY A 156 15.83 15.44 -4.14
N GLY A 157 16.65 14.46 -3.73
CA GLY A 157 17.49 14.50 -2.53
C GLY A 157 16.75 14.17 -1.23
N ALA A 158 15.44 13.93 -1.30
CA ALA A 158 14.65 13.53 -0.15
C ALA A 158 14.96 12.06 0.23
N PRO A 159 15.14 11.75 1.53
CA PRO A 159 15.23 10.38 2.00
C PRO A 159 13.82 9.81 2.20
N ILE A 160 13.64 8.57 1.77
CA ILE A 160 12.48 7.72 2.09
C ILE A 160 12.94 6.46 2.82
N GLY A 161 11.99 5.63 3.25
CA GLY A 161 12.25 4.34 3.88
C GLY A 161 12.83 3.32 2.89
N GLY A 162 13.17 2.14 3.39
CA GLY A 162 13.36 0.96 2.54
C GLY A 162 12.02 0.30 2.20
N ALA A 163 12.08 -0.82 1.49
CA ALA A 163 10.87 -1.50 1.01
C ALA A 163 9.96 -1.98 2.16
N GLY A 164 10.54 -2.43 3.28
CA GLY A 164 9.82 -2.87 4.48
C GLY A 164 9.43 -1.72 5.43
N GLU A 165 9.46 -0.47 4.95
CA GLU A 165 9.16 0.73 5.71
C GLU A 165 8.07 1.55 5.01
N LEU A 166 7.35 2.35 5.79
CA LEU A 166 6.37 3.28 5.25
C LEU A 166 6.96 4.68 5.20
N SER A 167 6.87 5.28 4.03
CA SER A 167 7.26 6.66 3.76
C SER A 167 6.04 7.56 3.74
N TYR A 168 6.24 8.87 3.77
CA TYR A 168 5.18 9.84 3.57
C TYR A 168 5.52 10.82 2.46
N GLU A 169 4.47 11.37 1.85
CA GLU A 169 4.48 12.67 1.20
C GLU A 169 3.52 13.62 1.93
N LEU A 170 3.99 14.83 2.25
CA LEU A 170 3.14 15.85 2.85
C LEU A 170 2.24 16.50 1.80
N ALA A 171 1.05 16.85 2.24
CA ALA A 171 0.04 17.49 1.40
C ALA A 171 0.51 18.89 0.99
N GLY A 172 0.33 19.25 -0.27
CA GLY A 172 0.70 20.56 -0.82
C GLY A 172 -0.07 21.72 -0.20
N ALA A 173 -1.21 21.46 0.45
CA ALA A 173 -1.90 22.46 1.28
C ALA A 173 -1.09 22.90 2.52
N PHE A 174 -0.12 22.11 2.98
CA PHE A 174 0.60 22.32 4.24
C PHE A 174 2.12 22.36 4.10
N ALA A 175 2.68 21.84 3.01
CA ALA A 175 4.12 21.75 2.78
C ALA A 175 4.51 22.19 1.36
N PRO A 176 5.79 22.52 1.12
CA PRO A 176 6.31 22.67 -0.23
C PRO A 176 6.08 21.40 -1.07
N PRO A 177 6.02 21.51 -2.40
CA PRO A 177 5.81 20.33 -3.24
C PRO A 177 6.86 19.25 -3.03
N SER A 178 6.46 17.98 -3.15
CA SER A 178 7.37 16.82 -3.10
C SER A 178 8.15 16.69 -1.79
N THR A 179 7.50 17.03 -0.66
CA THR A 179 8.10 16.90 0.67
C THR A 179 7.91 15.49 1.21
N HIS A 180 8.97 14.69 1.17
CA HIS A 180 8.95 13.29 1.61
C HIS A 180 9.69 13.06 2.94
N GLY A 181 9.45 11.89 3.52
CA GLY A 181 10.24 11.35 4.62
C GLY A 181 9.84 9.92 4.99
N VAL A 182 10.36 9.43 6.10
CA VAL A 182 10.00 8.12 6.67
C VAL A 182 8.92 8.31 7.72
N TRP A 183 7.81 7.57 7.61
CA TRP A 183 6.71 7.57 8.57
C TRP A 183 6.84 6.45 9.60
N ALA A 184 7.02 5.21 9.14
CA ALA A 184 7.19 4.04 9.98
C ALA A 184 8.43 3.24 9.56
N VAL A 185 9.37 3.06 10.49
CA VAL A 185 10.51 2.17 10.29
C VAL A 185 10.11 0.71 10.53
N GLN A 186 10.89 -0.26 10.04
CA GLN A 186 10.56 -1.69 10.14
C GLN A 186 10.17 -2.10 11.57
N GLY A 187 10.97 -1.69 12.56
CA GLY A 187 10.73 -2.03 13.97
C GLY A 187 9.48 -1.39 14.59
N ALA A 188 8.86 -0.41 13.94
CA ALA A 188 7.56 0.12 14.31
C ALA A 188 6.40 -0.66 13.65
N ILE A 189 6.63 -1.24 12.47
CA ILE A 189 5.66 -2.06 11.74
C ILE A 189 5.61 -3.46 12.36
N ASN A 190 6.73 -4.19 12.32
CA ASN A 190 6.87 -5.49 12.98
C ASN A 190 8.25 -5.59 13.61
N GLY A 191 8.28 -5.81 14.92
CA GLY A 191 9.52 -5.95 15.65
C GLY A 191 10.26 -7.25 15.32
N MET A 192 9.54 -8.35 15.02
CA MET A 192 10.09 -9.65 14.61
C MET A 192 9.01 -10.58 14.00
N PRO A 193 9.18 -11.09 12.76
CA PRO A 193 10.27 -10.80 11.83
C PRO A 193 10.18 -9.37 11.29
N LEU A 194 11.31 -8.81 10.84
CA LEU A 194 11.26 -7.55 10.09
C LEU A 194 10.66 -7.87 8.70
N PRO A 195 9.74 -7.03 8.20
CA PRO A 195 9.18 -7.21 6.86
C PRO A 195 10.27 -7.04 5.80
N ASP A 196 10.21 -7.79 4.69
CA ASP A 196 11.12 -7.61 3.54
C ASP A 196 10.64 -6.42 2.67
N ASP A 197 9.33 -6.32 2.44
CA ASP A 197 8.59 -5.15 1.92
C ASP A 197 7.22 -4.98 2.59
N ILE A 198 6.39 -4.09 2.07
CA ILE A 198 5.00 -3.90 2.48
C ILE A 198 4.18 -3.76 1.20
N ASP A 199 3.24 -4.67 0.97
CA ASP A 199 2.46 -4.78 -0.28
C ASP A 199 1.04 -4.24 -0.12
N GLY A 200 0.66 -3.92 1.10
CA GLY A 200 -0.66 -3.42 1.38
C GLY A 200 -0.64 -2.68 2.69
N VAL A 201 -1.40 -1.60 2.76
CA VAL A 201 -1.48 -0.81 3.99
C VAL A 201 -2.88 -0.26 4.10
N GLU A 202 -3.51 -0.55 5.23
CA GLU A 202 -4.80 0.00 5.63
C GLU A 202 -4.63 0.69 6.97
N LEU A 203 -5.17 1.89 7.10
CA LEU A 203 -5.15 2.68 8.32
C LEU A 203 -6.59 3.07 8.66
N TRP A 204 -6.88 3.26 9.95
CA TRP A 204 -8.19 3.74 10.44
C TRP A 204 -9.30 2.69 10.52
N GLY A 205 -8.96 1.42 10.60
CA GLY A 205 -9.90 0.35 10.91
C GLY A 205 -10.37 0.32 12.37
N PRO A 206 -11.16 -0.68 12.76
CA PRO A 206 -11.58 -0.89 14.14
C PRO A 206 -10.41 -1.38 15.02
N GLU A 207 -10.55 -1.14 16.32
CA GLU A 207 -9.63 -1.63 17.35
C GLU A 207 -10.36 -2.58 18.32
N PRO A 208 -9.77 -3.72 18.71
CA PRO A 208 -8.44 -4.22 18.32
C PRO A 208 -8.38 -4.61 16.84
N GLY A 209 -7.23 -4.43 16.18
CA GLY A 209 -7.03 -4.70 14.75
C GLY A 209 -7.29 -6.15 14.30
N ILE A 210 -7.48 -7.10 15.23
CA ILE A 210 -7.99 -8.46 14.94
C ILE A 210 -9.44 -8.46 14.40
N THR A 211 -10.15 -7.33 14.51
CA THR A 211 -11.46 -7.12 13.88
C THR A 211 -11.33 -6.36 12.57
N GLY A 212 -10.13 -6.40 11.97
CA GLY A 212 -9.76 -5.73 10.74
C GLY A 212 -10.86 -5.70 9.69
N ASP A 213 -10.88 -4.61 8.94
CA ASP A 213 -11.97 -4.29 8.04
C ASP A 213 -11.56 -4.21 6.57
N ALA A 214 -10.27 -4.41 6.26
CA ALA A 214 -9.75 -4.43 4.89
C ALA A 214 -10.55 -5.38 4.00
N ASP A 215 -11.58 -4.85 3.33
CA ASP A 215 -12.61 -5.63 2.64
C ASP A 215 -12.52 -5.53 1.12
N LYS A 216 -11.50 -4.83 0.64
CA LYS A 216 -11.06 -4.77 -0.75
C LYS A 216 -9.59 -5.16 -0.81
N TYR A 217 -9.23 -5.98 -1.79
CA TYR A 217 -7.84 -6.40 -1.96
C TYR A 217 -7.51 -6.79 -3.40
N SER A 218 -6.22 -6.75 -3.74
CA SER A 218 -5.65 -7.26 -4.99
C SER A 218 -4.72 -8.45 -4.71
N LEU A 219 -4.28 -9.12 -5.76
CA LEU A 219 -3.42 -10.29 -5.73
C LEU A 219 -2.14 -10.04 -6.50
N ASP A 220 -1.08 -10.74 -6.13
CA ASP A 220 0.12 -10.82 -6.97
C ASP A 220 -0.28 -11.41 -8.34
N VAL A 221 -0.20 -10.58 -9.37
CA VAL A 221 -0.61 -10.85 -10.75
C VAL A 221 -2.12 -11.05 -10.93
N ASP A 222 -2.86 -9.93 -10.94
CA ASP A 222 -4.28 -9.81 -11.25
C ASP A 222 -4.76 -10.67 -12.43
N PHE A 223 -3.99 -10.72 -13.52
CA PHE A 223 -4.37 -11.41 -14.74
C PHE A 223 -4.56 -12.93 -14.54
N PHE A 224 -3.78 -13.56 -13.65
CA PHE A 224 -3.86 -15.00 -13.42
C PHE A 224 -5.11 -15.45 -12.66
N SER A 225 -5.84 -14.50 -12.10
CA SER A 225 -7.14 -14.77 -11.48
C SER A 225 -8.23 -15.20 -12.49
N GLY A 226 -8.00 -14.96 -13.79
CA GLY A 226 -8.87 -15.43 -14.87
C GLY A 226 -8.65 -16.90 -15.23
N VAL A 227 -9.74 -17.64 -15.48
CA VAL A 227 -9.66 -19.04 -15.92
C VAL A 227 -10.16 -19.17 -17.37
N VAL A 228 -9.46 -19.93 -18.21
CA VAL A 228 -9.90 -20.20 -19.59
C VAL A 228 -11.28 -20.88 -19.59
N GLY A 229 -12.29 -20.18 -20.13
CA GLY A 229 -13.68 -20.63 -20.12
C GLY A 229 -14.41 -20.45 -18.78
N GLY A 230 -13.76 -19.82 -17.81
CA GLY A 230 -14.31 -19.40 -16.52
C GLY A 230 -14.62 -17.89 -16.47
N PRO A 231 -14.77 -17.34 -15.25
CA PRO A 231 -14.93 -15.90 -15.04
C PRO A 231 -13.74 -15.09 -15.58
N PRO A 232 -13.95 -13.83 -15.99
CA PRO A 232 -12.87 -12.93 -16.38
C PRO A 232 -11.92 -12.65 -15.21
N ALA A 233 -10.68 -12.27 -15.53
CA ALA A 233 -9.71 -11.83 -14.54
C ALA A 233 -10.22 -10.60 -13.77
N THR A 234 -9.82 -10.52 -12.50
CA THR A 234 -10.25 -9.55 -11.50
C THR A 234 -9.02 -8.89 -10.90
N SER A 235 -9.03 -7.55 -10.85
CA SER A 235 -7.94 -6.78 -10.24
C SER A 235 -8.21 -6.39 -8.79
N VAL A 236 -9.48 -6.19 -8.44
CA VAL A 236 -9.87 -5.94 -7.05
C VAL A 236 -10.99 -6.87 -6.67
N TRP A 237 -10.80 -7.59 -5.57
CA TRP A 237 -11.73 -8.51 -4.96
C TRP A 237 -12.38 -7.87 -3.74
N ASN A 238 -13.61 -8.27 -3.45
CA ASN A 238 -14.20 -8.09 -2.13
C ASN A 238 -13.67 -9.19 -1.19
N ALA A 239 -13.62 -8.94 0.13
CA ALA A 239 -13.31 -9.95 1.13
C ALA A 239 -14.20 -11.21 1.05
N SER A 240 -15.41 -11.07 0.49
CA SER A 240 -16.32 -12.18 0.20
C SER A 240 -15.84 -13.11 -0.94
N GLY A 241 -14.76 -12.74 -1.62
CA GLY A 241 -14.20 -13.43 -2.79
C GLY A 241 -15.01 -13.18 -4.07
N THR A 242 -15.87 -12.18 -4.09
CA THR A 242 -16.56 -11.72 -5.31
C THR A 242 -15.74 -10.65 -6.02
N PRO A 243 -15.78 -10.57 -7.37
CA PRO A 243 -15.08 -9.51 -8.09
C PRO A 243 -15.68 -8.13 -7.84
N TYR A 244 -14.86 -7.16 -7.40
CA TYR A 244 -15.24 -5.75 -7.25
C TYR A 244 -14.89 -4.95 -8.51
N LEU A 245 -13.64 -5.05 -8.97
CA LEU A 245 -13.16 -4.46 -10.23
C LEU A 245 -12.56 -5.53 -11.15
N SER A 246 -13.12 -5.65 -12.35
CA SER A 246 -12.55 -6.52 -13.38
C SER A 246 -11.21 -5.97 -13.88
N HIS A 247 -10.28 -6.88 -14.23
CA HIS A 247 -8.99 -6.51 -14.81
C HIS A 247 -9.15 -5.70 -16.11
N ALA A 248 -10.15 -6.02 -16.93
CA ALA A 248 -10.45 -5.25 -18.15
C ALA A 248 -10.82 -3.77 -17.86
N THR A 249 -11.44 -3.50 -16.72
CA THR A 249 -11.75 -2.12 -16.28
C THR A 249 -10.47 -1.35 -15.97
N ILE A 250 -9.55 -1.96 -15.21
CA ILE A 250 -8.25 -1.37 -14.86
C ILE A 250 -7.40 -1.15 -16.12
N VAL A 251 -7.30 -2.16 -17.00
CA VAL A 251 -6.61 -2.03 -18.30
C VAL A 251 -7.16 -0.86 -19.11
N THR A 252 -8.49 -0.70 -19.18
CA THR A 252 -9.11 0.41 -19.90
C THR A 252 -8.76 1.76 -19.26
N ALA A 253 -8.76 1.84 -17.93
CA ALA A 253 -8.40 3.04 -17.18
C ALA A 253 -6.95 3.46 -17.46
N VAL A 254 -6.00 2.55 -17.27
CA VAL A 254 -4.57 2.79 -17.46
C VAL A 254 -4.27 3.18 -18.91
N THR A 255 -4.75 2.38 -19.86
CA THR A 255 -4.48 2.62 -21.30
C THR A 255 -5.19 3.86 -21.84
N SER A 256 -6.23 4.38 -21.16
CA SER A 256 -6.83 5.67 -21.52
C SER A 256 -5.94 6.87 -21.21
N LEU A 257 -5.02 6.74 -20.26
CA LEU A 257 -4.07 7.78 -19.87
C LEU A 257 -2.70 7.59 -20.52
N LEU A 258 -2.17 6.37 -20.49
CA LEU A 258 -0.83 6.04 -20.99
C LEU A 258 -0.80 5.61 -22.46
N GLY A 259 -1.97 5.33 -23.06
CA GLY A 259 -2.05 4.69 -24.36
C GLY A 259 -1.83 3.17 -24.30
N PRO A 260 -1.74 2.50 -25.45
CA PRO A 260 -1.55 1.05 -25.50
C PRO A 260 -0.20 0.62 -24.93
N VAL A 261 -0.16 -0.52 -24.21
CA VAL A 261 1.06 -1.06 -23.57
C VAL A 261 2.21 -1.37 -24.56
N GLY A 262 1.89 -1.65 -25.82
CA GLY A 262 2.91 -1.89 -26.84
C GLY A 262 3.76 -3.13 -26.56
N SER A 263 5.07 -2.94 -26.41
CA SER A 263 6.03 -4.00 -26.06
C SER A 263 6.38 -4.05 -24.57
N GLY A 264 5.64 -3.32 -23.73
CA GLY A 264 5.77 -3.38 -22.29
C GLY A 264 5.57 -4.78 -21.72
N VAL A 265 6.37 -5.12 -20.71
CA VAL A 265 6.36 -6.42 -20.05
C VAL A 265 6.48 -6.28 -18.53
N LEU A 266 5.87 -7.19 -17.77
CA LEU A 266 6.29 -7.52 -16.41
C LEU A 266 7.37 -8.61 -16.51
N PRO A 267 8.63 -8.31 -16.20
CA PRO A 267 9.72 -9.27 -16.37
C PRO A 267 9.82 -10.30 -15.24
N PHE A 268 9.24 -10.02 -14.06
CA PHE A 268 9.34 -10.85 -12.86
C PHE A 268 8.00 -10.87 -12.09
N PRO A 269 7.69 -11.95 -11.34
CA PRO A 269 8.41 -13.23 -11.30
C PRO A 269 8.20 -14.07 -12.58
N THR A 270 7.15 -13.76 -13.34
CA THR A 270 6.84 -14.39 -14.62
C THR A 270 6.77 -13.36 -15.73
N PHE A 271 7.29 -13.72 -16.92
CA PHE A 271 7.20 -12.86 -18.08
C PHE A 271 5.75 -12.74 -18.56
N ILE A 272 5.16 -11.56 -18.41
CA ILE A 272 3.81 -11.22 -18.85
C ILE A 272 3.90 -9.99 -19.75
N ASP A 273 3.19 -10.00 -20.88
CA ASP A 273 3.27 -8.94 -21.87
C ASP A 273 1.92 -8.26 -22.17
N GLY A 274 2.02 -7.07 -22.76
CA GLY A 274 0.87 -6.30 -23.22
C GLY A 274 -0.11 -5.95 -22.10
N ASN A 275 -1.41 -5.96 -22.38
CA ASN A 275 -2.41 -5.55 -21.39
C ASN A 275 -2.45 -6.43 -20.14
N ASN A 276 -1.98 -7.68 -20.22
CA ASN A 276 -1.95 -8.59 -19.07
C ASN A 276 -0.87 -8.19 -18.06
N ALA A 277 0.10 -7.36 -18.45
CA ALA A 277 1.15 -6.81 -17.61
C ALA A 277 0.64 -5.74 -16.62
N ILE A 278 -0.62 -5.30 -16.73
CA ILE A 278 -1.20 -4.31 -15.82
C ILE A 278 -1.64 -5.02 -14.55
N ASN A 279 -0.89 -4.86 -13.47
CA ASN A 279 -1.15 -5.44 -12.14
C ASN A 279 -1.39 -4.32 -11.13
N VAL A 280 -2.37 -4.42 -10.24
CA VAL A 280 -2.58 -3.43 -9.16
C VAL A 280 -1.69 -3.74 -7.98
N ASP A 281 -0.92 -2.74 -7.53
CA ASP A 281 0.12 -2.92 -6.50
C ASP A 281 -0.13 -2.03 -5.26
N ALA A 282 -1.10 -1.13 -5.31
CA ALA A 282 -1.50 -0.33 -4.17
C ALA A 282 -2.94 0.10 -4.34
N LEU A 283 -3.68 0.29 -3.23
CA LEU A 283 -5.12 0.53 -3.30
C LEU A 283 -5.59 1.43 -2.17
N MET A 284 -6.49 2.35 -2.51
CA MET A 284 -7.44 3.00 -1.60
C MET A 284 -8.81 2.99 -2.27
N VAL A 285 -9.89 2.78 -1.51
CA VAL A 285 -11.25 2.69 -2.02
C VAL A 285 -12.19 3.67 -1.32
N ARG A 286 -13.10 4.21 -2.13
CA ARG A 286 -14.25 4.97 -1.69
C ARG A 286 -15.48 4.52 -2.45
N ASP A 287 -16.06 3.45 -1.95
CA ASP A 287 -17.35 2.85 -2.22
C ASP A 287 -18.39 3.44 -1.26
N VAL A 288 -19.31 4.24 -1.81
CA VAL A 288 -20.43 4.77 -1.01
C VAL A 288 -21.74 4.80 -1.79
N VAL A 289 -21.74 4.25 -3.00
CA VAL A 289 -22.85 4.30 -3.93
C VAL A 289 -23.27 2.87 -4.20
N GLY A 290 -24.57 2.59 -4.11
CA GLY A 290 -25.07 1.28 -4.54
C GLY A 290 -24.71 0.14 -3.58
N ASP A 291 -24.25 -0.97 -4.15
CA ASP A 291 -23.91 -2.20 -3.42
C ASP A 291 -22.41 -2.28 -3.16
N ILE A 292 -22.04 -2.55 -1.89
CA ILE A 292 -20.64 -2.62 -1.42
C ILE A 292 -19.78 -3.68 -2.14
N ASP A 293 -20.43 -4.65 -2.78
CA ASP A 293 -19.75 -5.68 -3.56
C ASP A 293 -19.53 -5.27 -5.03
N THR A 294 -19.99 -4.09 -5.47
CA THR A 294 -19.91 -3.66 -6.89
C THR A 294 -19.43 -2.23 -7.06
N PHE A 295 -18.55 -2.00 -8.06
CA PHE A 295 -18.09 -0.66 -8.39
C PHE A 295 -19.15 0.15 -9.17
N ASP A 296 -19.90 0.98 -8.45
CA ASP A 296 -21.15 1.57 -8.90
C ASP A 296 -21.05 3.05 -9.25
N ARG A 297 -21.79 3.40 -10.31
CA ARG A 297 -22.00 4.79 -10.71
C ARG A 297 -23.13 5.42 -9.90
N ASP A 298 -22.94 6.66 -9.47
CA ASP A 298 -24.03 7.44 -8.87
C ASP A 298 -25.13 7.73 -9.92
N PRO A 299 -26.38 7.28 -9.69
CA PRO A 299 -27.49 7.46 -10.64
C PRO A 299 -27.89 8.93 -10.82
N THR A 300 -27.48 9.82 -9.92
CA THR A 300 -27.72 11.27 -9.99
C THR A 300 -26.69 12.01 -10.85
N GLY A 301 -25.62 11.34 -11.26
CA GLY A 301 -24.51 11.93 -12.02
C GLY A 301 -23.47 12.65 -11.16
N ALA A 302 -23.57 12.56 -9.83
CA ALA A 302 -22.47 12.89 -8.93
C ALA A 302 -21.30 11.88 -9.11
N PRO A 303 -20.13 12.14 -8.49
CA PRO A 303 -19.05 11.16 -8.48
C PRO A 303 -19.53 9.82 -7.88
N GLY A 304 -19.26 8.72 -8.58
CA GLY A 304 -19.62 7.37 -8.13
C GLY A 304 -18.65 6.85 -7.08
N ASP A 305 -18.50 5.53 -7.08
CA ASP A 305 -17.40 4.89 -6.36
C ASP A 305 -16.07 5.25 -7.01
N GLN A 306 -15.04 5.28 -6.19
CA GLN A 306 -13.73 5.75 -6.59
C GLN A 306 -12.66 4.84 -6.00
N VAL A 307 -11.59 4.65 -6.75
CA VAL A 307 -10.37 4.01 -6.25
C VAL A 307 -9.16 4.87 -6.59
N ILE A 308 -8.15 4.86 -5.72
CA ILE A 308 -6.79 5.30 -6.03
C ILE A 308 -5.94 4.04 -6.06
N PHE A 309 -5.09 3.88 -7.07
CA PHE A 309 -4.22 2.70 -7.16
C PHE A 309 -2.91 3.03 -7.87
N SER A 310 -1.87 2.24 -7.60
CA SER A 310 -0.69 2.12 -8.47
C SER A 310 -0.80 0.83 -9.30
N ILE A 311 0.07 0.71 -10.31
CA ILE A 311 0.29 -0.56 -10.99
C ILE A 311 1.78 -0.87 -10.98
N ARG A 312 2.15 -2.14 -11.03
CA ARG A 312 3.56 -2.57 -11.13
C ARG A 312 4.33 -1.89 -12.25
N GLN A 313 5.65 -1.80 -12.09
CA GLN A 313 6.54 -1.38 -13.17
C GLN A 313 6.38 -2.22 -14.43
N ILE A 314 6.12 -1.54 -15.55
CA ILE A 314 6.10 -2.14 -16.88
C ILE A 314 7.22 -1.51 -17.73
N PRO A 315 8.44 -2.10 -17.70
CA PRO A 315 9.49 -1.78 -18.64
C PRO A 315 9.06 -1.90 -20.10
N ASP A 316 9.42 -0.90 -20.91
CA ASP A 316 9.28 -0.95 -22.37
C ASP A 316 10.57 -0.46 -23.04
N PRO A 317 11.39 -1.34 -23.65
CA PRO A 317 12.58 -0.95 -24.38
C PRO A 317 12.32 -0.04 -25.59
N SER A 318 11.08 0.01 -26.07
CA SER A 318 10.67 0.88 -27.18
C SER A 318 10.30 2.29 -26.73
N ASP A 319 10.03 2.47 -25.43
CA ASP A 319 9.77 3.77 -24.84
C ASP A 319 11.09 4.54 -24.66
N PRO A 320 11.17 5.84 -25.06
CA PRO A 320 12.37 6.65 -24.89
C PRO A 320 12.90 6.73 -23.45
N ASP A 321 12.00 6.67 -22.46
CA ASP A 321 12.34 6.75 -21.05
C ASP A 321 12.50 5.35 -20.41
N GLY A 322 12.25 4.29 -21.19
CA GLY A 322 12.40 2.89 -20.80
C GLY A 322 11.19 2.30 -20.07
N TYR A 323 10.15 3.07 -19.79
CA TYR A 323 8.99 2.57 -19.05
C TYR A 323 7.72 2.89 -19.81
N TYR A 324 6.85 1.89 -19.95
CA TYR A 324 5.44 2.18 -20.22
C TYR A 324 4.77 2.73 -18.95
N ALA A 325 5.05 2.11 -17.80
CA ALA A 325 4.67 2.57 -16.47
C ALA A 325 5.86 2.41 -15.53
N THR A 326 6.14 3.44 -14.73
CA THR A 326 7.28 3.45 -13.80
C THR A 326 6.96 2.82 -12.46
N GLY A 327 5.73 2.35 -12.24
CA GLY A 327 5.31 1.80 -10.95
C GLY A 327 4.92 2.86 -9.93
N SER A 328 5.32 4.10 -10.19
CA SER A 328 5.15 5.24 -9.30
C SER A 328 3.97 6.13 -9.69
N GLU A 329 3.24 5.81 -10.75
CA GLU A 329 2.03 6.55 -11.11
C GLU A 329 0.89 6.19 -10.16
N LEU A 330 0.15 7.20 -9.69
CA LEU A 330 -1.07 6.99 -8.92
C LEU A 330 -2.28 7.35 -9.75
N PHE A 331 -3.07 6.35 -10.09
CA PHE A 331 -4.29 6.45 -10.87
C PHE A 331 -5.47 6.70 -9.94
N VAL A 332 -6.42 7.50 -10.40
CA VAL A 332 -7.72 7.69 -9.79
C VAL A 332 -8.76 7.25 -10.80
N LEU A 333 -9.53 6.24 -10.45
CA LEU A 333 -10.66 5.78 -11.25
C LEU A 333 -11.97 6.16 -10.58
N ASP A 334 -12.88 6.77 -11.34
CA ASP A 334 -14.21 7.15 -10.91
C ASP A 334 -15.28 6.41 -11.74
N ALA A 335 -16.20 5.72 -11.06
CA ALA A 335 -17.25 4.92 -11.68
C ALA A 335 -18.21 5.73 -12.57
N SER A 336 -18.25 7.07 -12.44
CA SER A 336 -19.13 7.95 -13.23
C SER A 336 -18.97 7.79 -14.75
N LEU A 337 -17.80 7.38 -15.22
CA LEU A 337 -17.49 7.12 -16.62
C LEU A 337 -17.05 5.68 -16.89
N GLY A 338 -17.21 4.77 -15.92
CA GLY A 338 -16.62 3.43 -15.96
C GLY A 338 -15.10 3.50 -16.12
N GLY A 339 -14.50 2.54 -16.84
CA GLY A 339 -13.07 2.48 -17.11
C GLY A 339 -12.49 3.67 -17.88
N LEU A 340 -13.30 4.63 -18.35
CA LEU A 340 -12.82 5.85 -19.04
C LEU A 340 -12.72 7.07 -18.11
N GLY A 341 -13.05 6.90 -16.82
CA GLY A 341 -13.01 7.96 -15.81
C GLY A 341 -11.67 8.11 -15.10
N ALA A 342 -10.57 7.72 -15.75
CA ALA A 342 -9.24 7.71 -15.14
C ALA A 342 -8.58 9.11 -15.18
N SER A 343 -7.82 9.42 -14.12
CA SER A 343 -6.91 10.58 -14.06
C SER A 343 -5.73 10.24 -13.14
N PHE A 344 -4.61 10.96 -13.23
CA PHE A 344 -3.57 10.86 -12.22
C PHE A 344 -3.97 11.61 -10.93
N LEU A 345 -3.53 11.12 -9.78
CA LEU A 345 -3.72 11.78 -8.49
C LEU A 345 -2.95 13.11 -8.49
N SER A 346 -3.63 14.20 -8.12
CA SER A 346 -2.95 15.46 -7.79
C SER A 346 -2.81 15.55 -6.28
N HIS A 347 -1.57 15.43 -5.82
CA HIS A 347 -1.20 15.41 -4.41
C HIS A 347 0.22 15.98 -4.25
N GLY A 348 0.57 16.44 -3.05
CA GLY A 348 1.92 16.94 -2.77
C GLY A 348 2.30 18.17 -3.59
N GLY A 349 1.32 18.94 -4.09
CA GLY A 349 1.57 20.07 -4.98
C GLY A 349 2.00 19.72 -6.42
N HIS A 350 1.88 18.47 -6.85
CA HIS A 350 2.12 18.02 -8.22
C HIS A 350 1.07 17.00 -8.67
N VAL A 351 1.34 16.33 -9.80
CA VAL A 351 0.57 15.20 -10.32
C VAL A 351 1.44 13.96 -10.22
N TRP A 352 0.88 12.85 -9.75
CA TRP A 352 1.55 11.55 -9.67
C TRP A 352 1.49 10.83 -11.03
N ASP A 353 2.15 11.41 -12.02
CA ASP A 353 2.30 10.88 -13.37
C ASP A 353 3.73 10.41 -13.65
N GLN A 354 3.95 9.82 -14.83
CA GLN A 354 5.26 9.32 -15.25
C GLN A 354 6.33 10.42 -15.27
N ALA A 355 5.98 11.65 -15.66
CA ALA A 355 6.94 12.76 -15.71
C ALA A 355 7.43 13.15 -14.31
N TYR A 356 6.53 13.15 -13.33
CA TYR A 356 6.90 13.33 -11.94
C TYR A 356 7.81 12.19 -11.43
N ALA A 357 7.42 10.94 -11.66
CA ALA A 357 8.18 9.77 -11.24
C ALA A 357 9.63 9.80 -11.76
N LEU A 358 9.81 10.03 -13.07
CA LEU A 358 11.13 10.10 -13.72
C LEU A 358 11.99 11.28 -13.27
N SER A 359 11.37 12.36 -12.76
CA SER A 359 12.10 13.55 -12.31
C SER A 359 12.42 13.53 -10.82
N SER A 360 11.55 12.93 -10.00
CA SER A 360 11.58 13.12 -8.54
C SER A 360 11.72 11.83 -7.74
N LEU A 361 11.36 10.68 -8.31
CA LEU A 361 11.29 9.38 -7.62
C LEU A 361 12.35 8.37 -8.09
N VAL A 362 13.30 8.83 -8.90
CA VAL A 362 14.45 8.02 -9.34
C VAL A 362 15.37 7.78 -8.14
N ILE A 363 15.72 6.52 -7.89
CA ILE A 363 16.63 6.18 -6.80
C ILE A 363 18.09 6.45 -7.19
N SER A 364 18.95 6.63 -6.17
CA SER A 364 20.37 6.87 -6.39
C SER A 364 21.03 5.78 -7.27
N PRO A 365 21.76 6.15 -8.34
CA PRO A 365 22.46 5.17 -9.18
C PRO A 365 23.45 4.30 -8.41
N ASN A 366 23.98 4.78 -7.27
CA ASN A 366 24.87 4.00 -6.42
C ASN A 366 24.17 2.80 -5.77
N LEU A 367 22.86 2.87 -5.59
CA LEU A 367 22.07 1.78 -5.01
C LEU A 367 21.83 0.67 -6.04
N VAL A 368 21.85 1.01 -7.32
CA VAL A 368 21.51 0.11 -8.43
C VAL A 368 22.66 -0.03 -9.43
N ASP A 369 23.91 -0.01 -8.97
CA ASP A 369 25.10 -0.29 -9.80
C ASP A 369 25.19 0.55 -11.10
N GLY A 370 24.74 1.81 -11.05
CA GLY A 370 24.87 2.79 -12.12
C GLY A 370 23.73 2.82 -13.14
N GLY A 371 22.69 2.00 -12.97
CA GLY A 371 21.49 2.04 -13.80
C GLY A 371 20.49 3.13 -13.39
N TYR A 372 19.43 3.28 -14.17
CA TYR A 372 18.31 4.18 -13.92
C TYR A 372 17.11 3.39 -13.39
N GLY A 373 16.76 3.59 -12.11
CA GLY A 373 15.63 2.92 -11.47
C GLY A 373 14.69 3.93 -10.84
N VAL A 374 13.39 3.65 -10.88
CA VAL A 374 12.34 4.40 -10.17
C VAL A 374 11.79 3.48 -9.09
N ILE A 375 11.33 4.03 -7.96
CA ILE A 375 10.59 3.22 -6.98
C ILE A 375 9.30 2.68 -7.63
N ASP A 376 8.83 1.53 -7.16
CA ASP A 376 7.58 0.90 -7.61
C ASP A 376 6.62 0.93 -6.42
N ILE A 377 5.54 1.72 -6.47
CA ILE A 377 4.70 1.96 -5.29
C ILE A 377 3.87 0.72 -5.00
N ASN A 378 4.04 0.16 -3.80
CA ASN A 378 3.46 -1.14 -3.42
C ASN A 378 2.44 -1.05 -2.27
N ALA A 379 2.16 0.14 -1.76
CA ALA A 379 1.07 0.35 -0.80
C ALA A 379 0.81 1.85 -0.72
N ILE A 380 -0.44 2.24 -0.49
CA ILE A 380 -0.83 3.63 -0.26
C ILE A 380 -1.91 3.73 0.80
N GLU A 381 -1.86 4.77 1.62
CA GLU A 381 -2.97 5.17 2.50
C GLU A 381 -2.85 6.66 2.82
N ALA A 382 -3.85 7.26 3.46
CA ALA A 382 -3.83 8.63 3.92
C ALA A 382 -3.77 8.74 5.43
N VAL A 383 -2.96 9.69 5.91
CA VAL A 383 -2.88 10.05 7.32
C VAL A 383 -3.06 11.55 7.50
N GLY A 384 -3.55 11.94 8.66
CA GLY A 384 -3.72 13.34 9.02
C GLY A 384 -3.35 13.59 10.47
N ALA A 385 -4.13 14.47 11.11
CA ALA A 385 -4.09 14.72 12.53
C ALA A 385 -5.25 14.03 13.25
N LEU A 386 -5.18 13.95 14.57
CA LEU A 386 -6.28 13.49 15.42
C LEU A 386 -6.87 14.69 16.15
N VAL A 387 -8.20 14.84 16.12
CA VAL A 387 -8.91 15.77 17.00
C VAL A 387 -9.75 14.96 17.97
N VAL A 388 -9.51 15.21 19.26
CA VAL A 388 -10.37 14.73 20.34
C VAL A 388 -11.31 15.88 20.69
N PRO A 389 -12.63 15.75 20.51
CA PRO A 389 -13.57 16.78 20.93
C PRO A 389 -13.39 17.06 22.43
N GLU A 390 -12.98 18.27 22.79
CA GLU A 390 -12.85 18.61 24.20
C GLU A 390 -14.21 18.45 24.91
N PRO A 391 -14.25 17.87 26.13
CA PRO A 391 -15.50 17.71 26.87
C PRO A 391 -16.28 19.02 27.06
N ALA A 392 -15.57 20.15 27.11
CA ALA A 392 -16.16 21.47 27.18
C ALA A 392 -16.98 21.84 25.93
N SER A 393 -16.53 21.43 24.74
CA SER A 393 -17.25 21.64 23.47
C SER A 393 -18.56 20.86 23.43
N LEU A 394 -18.56 19.63 23.95
CA LEU A 394 -19.78 18.82 24.10
C LEU A 394 -20.73 19.44 25.13
N ALA A 395 -20.22 19.91 26.26
CA ALA A 395 -21.02 20.59 27.28
C ALA A 395 -21.66 21.88 26.73
N LEU A 396 -20.90 22.68 25.96
CA LEU A 396 -21.40 23.90 25.32
C LEU A 396 -22.45 23.59 24.25
N LEU A 397 -22.27 22.53 23.45
CA LEU A 397 -23.27 22.09 22.48
C LEU A 397 -24.55 21.61 23.17
N ALA A 398 -24.43 20.82 24.25
CA ALA A 398 -25.57 20.37 25.03
C ALA A 398 -26.31 21.55 25.69
N LEU A 399 -25.59 22.55 26.21
CA LEU A 399 -26.17 23.78 26.75
C LEU A 399 -26.88 24.60 25.65
N ALA A 400 -26.28 24.71 24.46
CA ALA A 400 -26.88 25.41 23.33
C ALA A 400 -28.16 24.73 22.84
N LEU A 401 -28.15 23.40 22.68
CA LEU A 401 -29.33 22.61 22.32
C LEU A 401 -30.42 22.70 23.41
N GLY A 402 -30.03 22.66 24.69
CA GLY A 402 -30.94 22.87 25.82
C GLY A 402 -31.59 24.26 25.81
N ALA A 403 -30.86 25.30 25.40
CA ALA A 403 -31.39 26.65 25.26
C ALA A 403 -32.37 26.79 24.08
N VAL A 404 -32.14 26.09 22.98
CA VAL A 404 -33.02 26.11 21.78
C VAL A 404 -34.30 25.30 21.99
N ILE A 405 -34.25 24.23 22.78
CA ILE A 405 -35.41 23.41 23.16
C ILE A 405 -36.17 24.00 24.36
N GLY A 406 -35.63 25.07 24.96
CA GLY A 406 -36.30 25.84 26.03
C GLY A 406 -37.71 26.29 25.61
N PRO A 407 -38.67 26.31 26.55
CA PRO A 407 -40.09 26.40 26.23
C PRO A 407 -40.38 27.69 25.44
N ARG A 408 -40.77 27.54 24.17
CA ARG A 408 -41.58 28.54 23.46
C ARG A 408 -42.75 28.85 24.37
N ARG A 409 -42.67 29.97 25.09
CA ARG A 409 -43.81 30.52 25.81
C ARG A 409 -44.93 30.66 24.79
N ARG A 410 -45.98 29.85 24.97
CA ARG A 410 -47.24 30.05 24.29
C ARG A 410 -47.86 31.29 24.93
N ASP A 411 -47.76 32.40 24.23
CA ASP A 411 -48.63 33.55 24.45
C ASP A 411 -49.96 33.32 23.73
#